data_AF-A0A9C7BC55-F1
#
_entry.id   AF-A0A9C7BC55-F1
#
_cell.length_a   1.000
_cell.length_b   1.000
_cell.length_c   1.000
_cell.angle_alpha   90.00
_cell.angle_beta   90.00
_cell.angle_gamma   90.00
#
_symmetry.space_group_name_H-M   'P 1'
#
loop_
_entity.id
_entity.type
_entity.pdbx_description
1 polymer ?
#
loop_
_entity_poly.entity_id
_entity_poly.type
_entity_poly.pdbx_seq_one_letter_code
_entity_poly.pdbx_strand_id
1 'polypeptide(L)'
;MGEREQLKLEAVRAEVAALRPLYCDGAGDGTEIILRSGERLWQPRRIRAVRTELAHLYGVDLVAVRRIYGALLERSSSVPLPLCPRLILVPLRLRRPRCRGDASLGYISYHEVKEVRAAEPGPFRSRVVLFSGVEVPALSRRRVVLEHLSAARLVEERYLSRHGWKPPAEELRLSERLGAFLRELSAHYLF
;
A
#
# COMPACT_ATOMS: atom_id res chain seq x y z
N MET A 1 32.73 -10.24 0.29
CA MET A 1 32.10 -8.94 0.01
C MET A 1 31.38 -9.08 -1.32
N GLY A 2 30.17 -9.65 -1.29
CA GLY A 2 29.45 -10.04 -2.51
C GLY A 2 28.81 -8.83 -3.18
N GLU A 3 28.97 -8.73 -4.50
CA GLU A 3 28.13 -7.88 -5.35
C GLU A 3 26.68 -8.12 -4.99
N ARG A 4 26.06 -7.14 -4.32
CA ARG A 4 24.61 -7.16 -4.10
C ARG A 4 23.99 -6.85 -5.45
N GLU A 5 23.68 -7.90 -6.21
CA GLU A 5 22.94 -7.77 -7.46
C GLU A 5 21.71 -6.90 -7.20
N GLN A 6 21.66 -5.76 -7.88
CA GLN A 6 20.62 -4.78 -7.66
C GLN A 6 19.30 -5.38 -8.15
N LEU A 7 18.38 -5.66 -7.22
CA LEU A 7 17.07 -6.19 -7.56
C LEU A 7 16.39 -5.29 -8.62
N LYS A 8 16.04 -5.88 -9.76
CA LYS A 8 15.29 -5.20 -10.81
C LYS A 8 13.81 -5.16 -10.42
N LEU A 9 13.31 -3.96 -10.09
CA LEU A 9 11.92 -3.76 -9.68
C LEU A 9 10.93 -4.23 -10.75
N GLU A 10 11.32 -4.14 -12.02
CA GLU A 10 10.57 -4.68 -13.16
C GLU A 10 10.20 -6.16 -13.00
N ALA A 11 11.13 -7.00 -12.56
CA ALA A 11 10.91 -8.44 -12.47
C ALA A 11 9.85 -8.81 -11.41
N VAL A 12 9.68 -7.97 -10.38
CA VAL A 12 8.81 -8.24 -9.24
C VAL A 12 7.60 -7.32 -9.17
N ARG A 13 7.41 -6.41 -10.14
CA ARG A 13 6.40 -5.33 -10.07
C ARG A 13 4.98 -5.84 -9.81
N ALA A 14 4.61 -6.96 -10.43
CA ALA A 14 3.29 -7.56 -10.32
C ALA A 14 3.06 -8.28 -8.98
N GLU A 15 4.14 -8.58 -8.26
CA GLU A 15 4.12 -9.29 -6.99
C GLU A 15 4.23 -8.34 -5.79
N VAL A 16 4.23 -7.02 -5.97
CA VAL A 16 4.37 -6.07 -4.87
C VAL A 16 3.12 -6.08 -3.98
N ALA A 17 3.28 -6.50 -2.73
CA ALA A 17 2.23 -6.46 -1.71
C ALA A 17 2.40 -5.29 -0.73
N ALA A 18 3.64 -4.87 -0.43
CA ALA A 18 3.88 -3.66 0.35
C ALA A 18 5.26 -3.05 0.08
N LEU A 19 5.37 -1.74 0.33
CA LEU A 19 6.62 -0.97 0.36
C LEU A 19 6.76 -0.35 1.74
N ARG A 20 7.76 -0.76 2.51
CA ARG A 20 8.00 -0.26 3.87
C ARG A 20 9.35 0.47 3.95
N PRO A 21 9.39 1.73 4.40
CA PRO A 21 10.66 2.40 4.65
C PRO A 21 11.34 1.77 5.87
N LEU A 22 12.65 1.51 5.79
CA LEU A 22 13.46 1.01 6.91
C LEU A 22 14.71 1.88 7.06
N TYR A 23 15.26 1.90 8.28
CA TYR A 23 16.62 2.38 8.50
C TYR A 23 17.58 1.23 8.24
N CYS A 24 18.65 1.49 7.50
CA CYS A 24 19.76 0.57 7.36
C CYS A 24 20.93 1.10 8.19
N ASP A 25 21.42 0.28 9.11
CA ASP A 25 22.60 0.59 9.90
C ASP A 25 23.79 0.76 8.94
N GLY A 26 24.39 1.96 8.94
CA GLY A 26 25.53 2.32 8.09
C GLY A 26 25.22 2.75 6.65
N ALA A 27 23.99 2.58 6.14
CA ALA A 27 23.65 2.91 4.73
C ALA A 27 22.50 3.93 4.56
N GLY A 28 21.92 4.43 5.65
CA GLY A 28 20.87 5.47 5.61
C GLY A 28 19.46 4.92 5.37
N ASP A 29 18.68 5.60 4.53
CA ASP A 29 17.29 5.21 4.22
C ASP A 29 17.25 4.14 3.12
N GLY A 30 16.47 3.08 3.32
CA GLY A 30 16.12 2.17 2.25
C GLY A 30 14.67 1.66 2.33
N THR A 31 14.33 0.78 1.41
CA THR A 31 12.95 0.28 1.23
C THR A 31 12.95 -1.23 1.24
N GLU A 32 12.14 -1.80 2.12
CA GLU A 32 11.75 -3.20 2.03
C GLU A 32 10.54 -3.31 1.09
N ILE A 33 10.64 -4.23 0.13
CA ILE A 33 9.55 -4.65 -0.74
C ILE A 33 9.08 -6.00 -0.23
N ILE A 34 7.80 -6.09 0.13
CA ILE A 34 7.17 -7.35 0.54
C ILE A 34 6.38 -7.86 -0.66
N LEU A 35 6.62 -9.10 -1.06
CA LEU A 35 5.92 -9.74 -2.17
C LEU A 35 4.64 -10.45 -1.73
N ARG A 36 3.76 -10.79 -2.69
CA ARG A 36 2.54 -11.59 -2.47
C ARG A 36 2.82 -12.98 -1.90
N SER A 37 4.01 -13.53 -2.16
CA SER A 37 4.50 -14.77 -1.55
C SER A 37 4.86 -14.61 -0.06
N GLY A 38 5.01 -13.37 0.42
CA GLY A 38 5.56 -13.04 1.74
C GLY A 38 7.08 -12.81 1.75
N GLU A 39 7.77 -13.05 0.61
CA GLU A 39 9.19 -12.76 0.46
C GLU A 39 9.49 -11.28 0.70
N ARG A 40 10.65 -10.99 1.31
CA ARG A 40 11.10 -9.64 1.65
C ARG A 40 12.37 -9.33 0.89
N LEU A 41 12.28 -8.35 0.01
CA LEU A 41 13.38 -7.89 -0.82
C LEU A 41 13.85 -6.53 -0.37
N TRP A 42 15.15 -6.30 -0.45
CA TRP A 42 15.78 -5.05 -0.02
C TRP A 42 16.16 -4.16 -1.20
N GLN A 43 15.90 -2.86 -1.06
CA GLN A 43 16.38 -1.83 -1.96
C GLN A 43 17.14 -0.74 -1.19
N PRO A 44 18.41 -0.44 -1.54
CA PRO A 44 19.18 0.66 -0.96
C PRO A 44 18.75 2.02 -1.55
N ARG A 45 17.44 2.22 -1.71
CA ARG A 45 16.83 3.39 -2.32
C ARG A 45 15.67 3.84 -1.46
N ARG A 46 15.52 5.16 -1.33
CA ARG A 46 14.39 5.75 -0.59
C ARG A 46 13.06 5.33 -1.23
N ILE A 47 12.04 5.17 -0.40
CA ILE A 47 10.72 4.73 -0.84
C ILE A 47 10.10 5.62 -1.93
N ARG A 48 10.44 6.91 -1.93
CA ARG A 48 10.01 7.83 -3.00
C ARG A 48 10.56 7.41 -4.37
N ALA A 49 11.81 6.97 -4.45
CA ALA A 49 12.43 6.52 -5.70
C ALA A 49 11.78 5.20 -6.16
N VAL A 50 11.68 4.22 -5.26
CA VAL A 50 11.06 2.91 -5.56
C VAL A 50 9.62 3.07 -6.05
N ARG A 51 8.80 3.89 -5.37
CA ARG A 51 7.42 4.16 -5.78
C ARG A 51 7.33 4.86 -7.13
N THR A 52 8.24 5.78 -7.43
CA THR A 52 8.23 6.54 -8.70
C THR A 52 8.61 5.61 -9.85
N GLU A 53 9.65 4.80 -9.70
CA GLU A 53 10.00 3.77 -10.68
C GLU A 53 8.85 2.77 -10.88
N LEU A 54 8.22 2.30 -9.80
CA LEU A 54 7.08 1.39 -9.91
C LEU A 54 5.95 2.00 -10.74
N ALA A 55 5.63 3.28 -10.51
CA ALA A 55 4.63 3.99 -11.30
C ALA A 55 5.04 4.11 -12.78
N HIS A 56 6.31 4.41 -13.08
CA HIS A 56 6.82 4.45 -14.45
C HIS A 56 6.72 3.09 -15.16
N LEU A 57 7.00 1.99 -14.46
CA LEU A 57 6.86 0.63 -14.99
C LEU A 57 5.42 0.28 -15.40
N TYR A 58 4.43 0.97 -14.83
CA TYR A 58 3.01 0.87 -15.22
C TYR A 58 2.54 2.01 -16.14
N GLY A 59 3.43 2.92 -16.56
CA GLY A 59 3.08 4.08 -17.38
C GLY A 59 2.21 5.11 -16.66
N VAL A 60 2.31 5.20 -15.32
CA VAL A 60 1.43 6.03 -14.49
C VAL A 60 2.13 7.31 -14.02
N ASP A 61 1.51 8.46 -14.33
CA ASP A 61 1.89 9.76 -13.79
C ASP A 61 1.30 9.96 -12.38
N LEU A 62 2.16 9.94 -11.36
CA LEU A 62 1.78 10.14 -9.96
C LEU A 62 1.23 11.54 -9.65
N VAL A 63 1.60 12.57 -10.42
CA VAL A 63 1.05 13.93 -10.25
C VAL A 63 -0.39 13.95 -10.74
N ALA A 64 -0.65 13.41 -11.93
CA ALA A 64 -1.99 13.29 -12.49
C ALA A 64 -2.90 12.44 -11.59
N VAL A 65 -2.41 11.29 -11.11
CA VAL A 65 -3.13 10.42 -10.17
C VAL A 65 -3.53 11.19 -8.90
N ARG A 66 -2.58 11.89 -8.27
CA ARG A 66 -2.89 12.67 -7.05
C ARG A 66 -3.91 13.76 -7.30
N ARG A 67 -3.85 14.44 -8.45
CA ARG A 67 -4.83 15.47 -8.81
C ARG A 67 -6.23 14.88 -8.99
N ILE A 68 -6.34 13.80 -9.77
CA ILE A 68 -7.63 13.17 -10.10
C ILE A 68 -8.28 12.56 -8.85
N TYR A 69 -7.53 11.71 -8.14
CA TYR A 69 -8.07 10.97 -7.01
C TYR A 69 -8.03 11.76 -5.69
N GLY A 70 -7.19 12.79 -5.61
CA GLY A 70 -7.25 13.75 -4.51
C GLY A 70 -8.52 14.60 -4.56
N ALA A 71 -8.95 15.02 -5.77
CA ALA A 71 -10.22 15.71 -5.95
C ALA A 71 -11.41 14.80 -5.60
N LEU A 72 -11.38 13.53 -6.03
CA LEU A 72 -12.41 12.54 -5.67
C LEU A 72 -12.58 12.37 -4.15
N LEU A 73 -11.47 12.40 -3.42
CA LEU A 73 -11.42 12.15 -1.98
C LEU A 73 -11.40 13.43 -1.15
N GLU A 74 -11.53 14.60 -1.78
CA GLU A 74 -11.41 15.93 -1.16
C GLU A 74 -10.17 16.09 -0.26
N ARG A 75 -9.03 15.49 -0.68
CA ARG A 75 -7.78 15.54 0.09
C ARG A 75 -6.54 15.61 -0.80
N SER A 76 -5.55 16.38 -0.34
CA SER A 76 -4.28 16.56 -1.04
C SER A 76 -3.17 15.61 -0.57
N SER A 77 -3.37 14.92 0.57
CA SER A 77 -2.39 14.02 1.17
C SER A 77 -2.94 12.60 1.32
N SER A 78 -2.03 11.62 1.40
CA SER A 78 -2.36 10.19 1.52
C SER A 78 -3.38 9.68 0.49
N VAL A 79 -3.31 10.19 -0.74
CA VAL A 79 -4.12 9.70 -1.86
C VAL A 79 -3.63 8.31 -2.30
N PRO A 80 -4.50 7.28 -2.34
CA PRO A 80 -4.18 5.96 -2.90
C PRO A 80 -3.77 6.08 -4.36
N LEU A 81 -2.80 5.26 -4.77
CA LEU A 81 -2.20 5.35 -6.10
C LEU A 81 -2.54 4.09 -6.90
N PRO A 82 -3.60 4.12 -7.73
CA PRO A 82 -3.90 3.03 -8.63
C PRO A 82 -2.85 3.02 -9.74
N LEU A 83 -2.04 1.95 -9.78
CA LEU A 83 -1.02 1.75 -10.81
C LEU A 83 -1.56 0.87 -11.94
N CYS A 84 -2.33 -0.14 -11.58
CA CYS A 84 -3.07 -0.99 -12.51
C CYS A 84 -4.33 -1.54 -11.82
N PRO A 85 -5.23 -2.24 -12.53
CA PRO A 85 -6.45 -2.81 -11.95
C PRO A 85 -6.24 -3.77 -10.76
N ARG A 86 -5.02 -4.30 -10.59
CA ARG A 86 -4.65 -5.24 -9.52
C ARG A 86 -3.64 -4.67 -8.53
N LEU A 87 -3.28 -3.39 -8.64
CA LEU A 87 -2.30 -2.75 -7.75
C LEU A 87 -2.72 -1.32 -7.44
N ILE A 88 -3.29 -1.15 -6.25
CA ILE A 88 -3.60 0.16 -5.68
C ILE A 88 -2.77 0.31 -4.41
N LEU A 89 -1.80 1.23 -4.46
CA LEU A 89 -0.93 1.50 -3.33
C LEU A 89 -1.62 2.42 -2.32
N VAL A 90 -1.94 1.88 -1.16
CA VAL A 90 -2.56 2.59 -0.04
C VAL A 90 -1.48 3.18 0.87
N PRO A 91 -1.37 4.51 0.98
CA PRO A 91 -0.36 5.16 1.82
C PRO A 91 -0.68 4.97 3.31
N LEU A 92 0.27 4.47 4.08
CA LEU A 92 0.15 4.25 5.53
C LEU A 92 1.44 4.63 6.27
N ARG A 93 1.35 4.99 7.55
CA ARG A 93 2.55 5.26 8.37
C ARG A 93 3.13 3.96 8.90
N LEU A 94 4.17 3.43 8.26
CA LEU A 94 4.75 2.10 8.49
C LEU A 94 6.13 2.12 9.17
N ARG A 95 6.71 3.30 9.43
CA ARG A 95 8.00 3.48 10.13
C ARG A 95 7.89 4.56 11.20
N ARG A 96 8.45 4.29 12.39
CA ARG A 96 8.62 5.29 13.44
C ARG A 96 9.68 6.31 13.02
N PRO A 97 9.36 7.62 12.94
CA PRO A 97 10.37 8.63 12.66
C PRO A 97 11.35 8.73 13.85
N ARG A 98 12.65 8.84 13.55
CA ARG A 98 13.71 9.11 14.53
C ARG A 98 13.98 10.62 14.65
N CYS A 99 13.77 11.39 13.59
CA CYS A 99 13.91 12.85 13.55
C CYS A 99 12.77 13.54 12.77
N ARG A 100 12.65 14.88 12.91
CA ARG A 100 11.67 15.67 12.16
C ARG A 100 11.96 15.56 10.66
N GLY A 101 10.95 15.21 9.86
CA GLY A 101 11.08 15.04 8.41
C GLY A 101 11.35 13.61 7.95
N ASP A 102 11.48 12.65 8.88
CA ASP A 102 11.66 11.25 8.53
C ASP A 102 10.49 10.65 7.74
N ALA A 103 10.83 9.91 6.68
CA ALA A 103 9.86 9.21 5.84
C ALA A 103 9.21 8.05 6.61
N SER A 104 8.11 8.34 7.31
CA SER A 104 7.28 7.33 7.97
C SER A 104 6.29 6.65 7.02
N LEU A 105 6.07 7.25 5.84
CA LEU A 105 5.06 6.83 4.87
C LEU A 105 5.55 5.62 4.06
N GLY A 106 4.82 4.51 4.17
CA GLY A 106 4.90 3.35 3.30
C GLY A 106 3.62 3.13 2.51
N TYR A 107 3.58 2.04 1.77
CA TYR A 107 2.45 1.67 0.91
C TYR A 107 2.10 0.20 1.11
N ILE A 108 0.81 -0.12 1.10
CA ILE A 108 0.30 -1.49 1.06
C ILE A 108 -0.59 -1.64 -0.17
N SER A 109 -0.47 -2.75 -0.91
CA SER A 109 -1.40 -3.08 -1.98
C SER A 109 -2.78 -3.38 -1.38
N TYR A 110 -3.80 -2.63 -1.81
CA TYR A 110 -5.18 -2.81 -1.35
C TYR A 110 -5.66 -4.26 -1.51
N HIS A 111 -5.33 -4.89 -2.64
CA HIS A 111 -5.77 -6.26 -2.96
C HIS A 111 -5.06 -7.34 -2.14
N GLU A 112 -3.96 -7.00 -1.48
CA GLU A 112 -3.18 -7.95 -0.69
C GLU A 112 -3.54 -7.92 0.80
N VAL A 113 -4.43 -7.02 1.22
CA VAL A 113 -4.89 -6.92 2.61
C VAL A 113 -5.90 -8.02 2.91
N LYS A 114 -5.56 -8.88 3.87
CA LYS A 114 -6.47 -9.91 4.40
C LYS A 114 -7.32 -9.36 5.56
N GLU A 115 -6.69 -8.65 6.49
CA GLU A 115 -7.37 -8.08 7.66
C GLU A 115 -6.53 -6.96 8.29
N VAL A 116 -7.18 -6.15 9.15
CA VAL A 116 -6.49 -5.15 9.98
C VAL A 116 -6.83 -5.40 11.44
N ARG A 117 -5.80 -5.63 12.25
CA ARG A 117 -5.89 -5.90 13.69
C ARG A 117 -5.45 -4.67 14.49
N ALA A 118 -6.09 -4.44 15.63
CA ALA A 118 -5.59 -3.45 16.60
C ALA A 118 -4.32 -4.01 17.28
N ALA A 119 -3.42 -3.12 17.70
CA ALA A 119 -2.23 -3.51 18.45
C ALA A 119 -2.04 -2.57 19.65
N GLU A 120 -1.96 -3.15 20.84
CA GLU A 120 -1.67 -2.50 22.11
C GLU A 120 -0.90 -3.52 22.98
N PRO A 121 0.09 -3.12 23.79
CA PRO A 121 0.72 -1.79 23.90
C PRO A 121 1.87 -1.60 22.88
N GLY A 122 2.18 -0.35 22.53
CA GLY A 122 3.38 -0.01 21.73
C GLY A 122 3.21 1.17 20.75
N PRO A 123 4.27 1.56 20.03
CA PRO A 123 4.22 2.68 19.09
C PRO A 123 3.41 2.36 17.81
N PHE A 124 3.33 1.08 17.42
CA PHE A 124 2.49 0.61 16.34
C PHE A 124 1.11 0.26 16.90
N ARG A 125 0.07 0.97 16.44
CA ARG A 125 -1.29 0.92 16.98
C ARG A 125 -2.21 -0.02 16.19
N SER A 126 -1.71 -0.59 15.10
CA SER A 126 -2.40 -1.63 14.34
C SER A 126 -1.41 -2.49 13.54
N ARG A 127 -1.91 -3.62 13.04
CA ARG A 127 -1.21 -4.51 12.10
C ARG A 127 -2.09 -4.77 10.90
N VAL A 128 -1.53 -4.57 9.71
CA VAL A 128 -2.16 -5.00 8.46
C VAL A 128 -1.63 -6.39 8.15
N VAL A 129 -2.51 -7.38 8.10
CA VAL A 129 -2.16 -8.76 7.76
C VAL A 129 -2.42 -8.94 6.28
N LEU A 130 -1.40 -9.40 5.55
CA LEU A 130 -1.49 -9.68 4.13
C LEU A 130 -2.03 -11.10 3.87
N PHE A 131 -2.50 -11.39 2.67
CA PHE A 131 -2.91 -12.76 2.30
C PHE A 131 -1.78 -13.79 2.43
N SER A 132 -0.53 -13.36 2.29
CA SER A 132 0.67 -14.16 2.57
C SER A 132 0.85 -14.54 4.06
N GLY A 133 0.06 -13.96 4.96
CA GLY A 133 0.24 -14.07 6.41
C GLY A 133 1.26 -13.09 6.98
N VAL A 134 1.97 -12.33 6.14
CA VAL A 134 2.89 -11.29 6.61
C VAL A 134 2.12 -10.19 7.35
N GLU A 135 2.54 -9.90 8.57
CA GLU A 135 2.04 -8.75 9.32
C GLU A 135 2.92 -7.52 9.09
N VAL A 136 2.28 -6.40 8.72
CA VAL A 136 2.90 -5.09 8.52
C VAL A 136 2.43 -4.15 9.62
N PRO A 137 3.29 -3.82 10.61
CA PRO A 137 2.93 -2.89 11.68
C PRO A 137 2.70 -1.47 11.16
N ALA A 138 1.63 -0.82 11.62
CA ALA A 138 1.30 0.56 11.29
C ALA A 138 1.21 1.42 12.55
N LEU A 139 1.77 2.64 12.50
CA LEU A 139 1.70 3.62 13.58
C LEU A 139 0.27 4.13 13.77
N SER A 140 -0.51 4.15 12.69
CA SER A 140 -1.90 4.57 12.71
C SER A 140 -2.76 3.57 13.49
N ARG A 141 -3.81 4.08 14.16
CA ARG A 141 -4.84 3.23 14.78
C ARG A 141 -5.59 2.46 13.70
N ARG A 142 -6.15 1.30 14.06
CA ARG A 142 -6.95 0.45 13.17
C ARG A 142 -8.00 1.24 12.36
N ARG A 143 -8.76 2.12 13.02
CA ARG A 143 -9.76 2.99 12.38
C ARG A 143 -9.18 3.80 11.21
N VAL A 144 -8.04 4.47 11.42
CA VAL A 144 -7.39 5.29 10.38
C VAL A 144 -6.90 4.43 9.22
N VAL A 145 -6.39 3.22 9.50
CA VAL A 145 -6.01 2.28 8.44
C VAL A 145 -7.23 1.87 7.61
N LEU A 146 -8.35 1.54 8.26
CA LEU A 146 -9.59 1.20 7.59
C LEU A 146 -10.12 2.37 6.74
N GLU A 147 -10.06 3.61 7.22
CA GLU A 147 -10.42 4.81 6.44
C GLU A 147 -9.57 4.93 5.16
N HIS A 148 -8.28 4.61 5.22
CA HIS A 148 -7.42 4.62 4.03
C HIS A 148 -7.76 3.49 3.05
N LEU A 149 -8.15 2.32 3.54
CA LEU A 149 -8.62 1.20 2.70
C LEU A 149 -9.97 1.51 2.06
N SER A 150 -10.92 2.10 2.79
CA SER A 150 -12.19 2.57 2.23
C SER A 150 -11.98 3.61 1.13
N ALA A 151 -11.04 4.54 1.32
CA ALA A 151 -10.68 5.50 0.29
C ALA A 151 -10.01 4.82 -0.93
N ALA A 152 -9.21 3.77 -0.72
CA ALA A 152 -8.62 2.99 -1.81
C ALA A 152 -9.68 2.26 -2.63
N ARG A 153 -10.73 1.75 -1.99
CA ARG A 153 -11.89 1.16 -2.67
C ARG A 153 -12.63 2.18 -3.55
N LEU A 154 -12.88 3.39 -3.07
CA LEU A 154 -13.51 4.44 -3.91
C LEU A 154 -12.63 4.80 -5.12
N VAL A 155 -11.31 4.84 -4.91
CA VAL A 155 -10.33 5.05 -5.98
C VAL A 155 -10.35 3.91 -7.00
N GLU A 156 -10.42 2.66 -6.54
CA GLU A 156 -10.57 1.47 -7.38
C GLU A 156 -11.81 1.56 -8.26
N GLU A 157 -12.99 1.73 -7.65
CA GLU A 157 -14.29 1.81 -8.34
C GLU A 157 -14.24 2.88 -9.45
N ARG A 158 -13.67 4.06 -9.14
CA ARG A 158 -13.51 5.14 -10.12
C ARG A 158 -12.45 4.83 -11.20
N TYR A 159 -11.33 4.20 -10.84
CA TYR A 159 -10.27 3.79 -11.76
C TYR A 159 -10.78 2.75 -12.76
N LEU A 160 -11.40 1.67 -12.29
CA LEU A 160 -11.96 0.61 -13.14
C LEU A 160 -13.02 1.15 -14.10
N SER A 161 -13.93 1.98 -13.59
CA SER A 161 -14.97 2.64 -14.41
C SER A 161 -14.36 3.51 -15.52
N ARG A 162 -13.30 4.26 -15.22
CA ARG A 162 -12.63 5.13 -16.19
C ARG A 162 -11.89 4.34 -17.27
N HIS A 163 -11.32 3.20 -16.91
CA HIS A 163 -10.49 2.38 -17.80
C HIS A 163 -11.26 1.24 -18.49
N GLY A 164 -12.57 1.12 -18.26
CA GLY A 164 -13.42 0.07 -18.85
C GLY A 164 -13.01 -1.34 -18.44
N TRP A 165 -12.27 -1.50 -17.34
CA TRP A 165 -11.80 -2.80 -16.90
C TRP A 165 -12.91 -3.55 -16.17
N LYS A 166 -13.21 -4.77 -16.64
CA LYS A 166 -14.08 -5.72 -15.95
C LYS A 166 -13.20 -6.84 -15.38
N PRO A 167 -13.17 -7.05 -14.06
CA PRO A 167 -12.39 -8.14 -13.49
C PRO A 167 -12.91 -9.50 -13.99
N PRO A 168 -12.03 -10.50 -14.20
CA PRO A 168 -12.44 -11.89 -14.44
C PRO A 168 -13.40 -12.39 -13.34
N ALA A 169 -14.29 -13.32 -13.67
CA ALA A 169 -15.33 -13.81 -12.74
C ALA A 169 -14.78 -14.40 -11.43
N GLU A 170 -13.56 -14.96 -11.44
CA GLU A 170 -12.88 -15.45 -10.23
C GLU A 170 -12.39 -14.32 -9.32
N GLU A 171 -12.00 -13.18 -9.91
CA GLU A 171 -11.57 -11.97 -9.18
C GLU A 171 -12.75 -11.18 -8.63
N LEU A 172 -13.92 -11.24 -9.27
CA LEU A 172 -15.15 -10.72 -8.70
C LEU A 172 -15.40 -11.29 -7.31
N ARG A 173 -15.20 -12.60 -7.10
CA ARG A 173 -15.37 -13.24 -5.80
C ARG A 173 -14.41 -12.72 -4.72
N LEU A 174 -13.18 -12.33 -5.07
CA LEU A 174 -12.23 -11.70 -4.15
C LEU A 174 -12.60 -10.25 -3.84
N SER A 175 -13.01 -9.48 -4.86
CA SER A 175 -13.50 -8.11 -4.70
C SER A 175 -14.82 -8.05 -3.93
N GLU A 176 -15.69 -9.05 -4.08
CA GLU A 176 -16.94 -9.21 -3.35
C GLU A 176 -16.67 -9.59 -1.89
N ARG A 177 -15.66 -10.43 -1.62
CA ARG A 177 -15.22 -10.75 -0.25
C ARG A 177 -14.63 -9.55 0.45
N LEU A 178 -13.73 -8.80 -0.20
CA LEU A 178 -13.20 -7.54 0.33
C LEU A 178 -14.30 -6.48 0.48
N GLY A 179 -15.19 -6.38 -0.49
CA GLY A 179 -16.34 -5.48 -0.45
C GLY A 179 -17.33 -5.84 0.66
N ALA A 180 -17.61 -7.12 0.88
CA ALA A 180 -18.45 -7.62 1.97
C ALA A 180 -17.79 -7.39 3.33
N PHE A 181 -16.50 -7.73 3.46
CA PHE A 181 -15.70 -7.49 4.66
C PHE A 181 -15.64 -6.00 5.02
N LEU A 182 -15.43 -5.12 4.03
CA LEU A 182 -15.42 -3.67 4.25
C LEU A 182 -16.82 -3.11 4.50
N ARG A 183 -17.88 -3.67 3.89
CA ARG A 183 -19.28 -3.30 4.21
C ARG A 183 -19.63 -3.65 5.65
N GLU A 184 -19.27 -4.85 6.10
CA GLU A 184 -19.42 -5.33 7.47
C GLU A 184 -18.66 -4.46 8.47
N LEU A 185 -17.43 -4.04 8.12
CA LEU A 185 -16.66 -3.08 8.90
C LEU A 185 -17.27 -1.67 8.89
N SER A 186 -17.72 -1.15 7.74
CA SER A 186 -18.35 0.17 7.67
C SER A 186 -19.69 0.25 8.43
N ALA A 187 -20.44 -0.84 8.49
CA ALA A 187 -21.66 -0.94 9.31
C ALA A 187 -21.37 -0.87 10.83
N HIS A 188 -20.14 -1.20 11.25
CA HIS A 188 -19.69 -1.13 12.65
C HIS A 188 -18.95 0.17 13.00
N TYR A 189 -18.75 1.09 12.04
CA TYR A 189 -18.01 2.34 12.24
C TYR A 189 -18.80 3.59 11.78
N LEU A 190 -20.09 3.45 11.50
CA LEU A 190 -21.04 4.54 11.27
C LEU A 190 -21.90 4.77 12.54
N PHE A 191 -21.26 5.18 13.64
CA PHE A 191 -21.85 5.94 14.75
C PHE A 191 -20.73 6.71 15.46
#